data_AF-A0A5J4TK33-F1
#
_entry.id   AF-A0A5J4TK33-F1
#
_cell.length_a   1.000
_cell.length_b   1.000
_cell.length_c   1.000
_cell.angle_alpha   90.00
_cell.angle_beta   90.00
_cell.angle_gamma   90.00
#
_symmetry.space_group_name_H-M   'P 1'
#
loop_
_entity.id
_entity.type
_entity.pdbx_description
1 polymer ?
#
loop_
_entity_poly.entity_id
_entity_poly.type
_entity_poly.pdbx_seq_one_letter_code
_entity_poly.pdbx_strand_id
1 'polypeptide(L)'
;MASCANGTKYKMCCDDLDLNSRYVNKDDSALLKFTPFELTQEHWNKKVASYNMQDTKAGRSIKDNVKEDDYEYFRDIIKGGQCWFCEVRFTNKNPPTLDRIDNSLGHSKSNVQLACQWCNVKRGNRDPFITKGLIQLKRYYLSKGLPMPLTDEETYHKLRPNITGGLANAFHRYNVKDETHINKLKFEGQYVVSYDLDHIMTHVCGYDFNSLYPSVMSGIPHDFIKYTGKRIYMPGYELDRIECETDIQKHFGLNIINNPLRFSNKKSEIDKVTVFIAEVKGHIDYKYINDYINCPPIIRKYRYK
;
A
#
# COMPACT_ATOMS: atom_id res chain seq x y z
N MET A 1 14.77 16.88 18.59
CA MET A 1 15.29 15.51 18.81
C MET A 1 14.45 14.40 18.14
N ALA A 2 13.12 14.52 18.03
CA ALA A 2 12.28 13.48 17.40
C ALA A 2 12.52 13.26 15.89
N SER A 3 12.92 14.30 15.12
CA SER A 3 13.20 14.15 13.68
C SER A 3 14.44 13.31 13.41
N CYS A 4 15.51 13.50 14.19
CA CYS A 4 16.76 12.72 14.09
C CYS A 4 16.58 11.26 14.50
N ALA A 5 15.72 10.99 15.51
CA ALA A 5 15.42 9.64 15.97
C ALA A 5 14.68 8.82 14.89
N ASN A 6 13.76 9.43 14.15
CA ASN A 6 13.06 8.75 13.05
C ASN A 6 14.01 8.43 11.89
N GLY A 7 14.85 9.39 11.48
CA GLY A 7 15.87 9.15 10.43
C GLY A 7 16.83 8.03 10.79
N THR A 8 17.27 7.97 12.06
CA THR A 8 18.16 6.91 12.56
C THR A 8 17.49 5.53 12.53
N LYS A 9 16.22 5.44 12.95
CA LYS A 9 15.44 4.19 12.91
C LYS A 9 15.29 3.65 11.48
N TYR A 10 14.90 4.51 10.53
CA TYR A 10 14.75 4.09 9.14
C TYR A 10 16.07 3.69 8.52
N LYS A 11 17.16 4.39 8.85
CA LYS A 11 18.51 4.02 8.44
C LYS A 11 18.85 2.61 8.93
N MET A 12 18.69 2.34 10.24
CA MET A 12 18.96 1.02 10.83
C MET A 12 18.17 -0.11 10.16
N CYS A 13 16.90 0.12 9.79
CA CYS A 13 16.08 -0.87 9.10
C CYS A 13 16.53 -1.16 7.65
N CYS A 14 17.35 -0.27 7.07
CA CYS A 14 17.83 -0.35 5.69
C CYS A 14 19.36 -0.43 5.62
N ASP A 15 20.05 -0.78 6.71
CA ASP A 15 21.51 -0.83 6.77
C ASP A 15 22.10 -1.88 5.79
N ASP A 16 21.34 -2.94 5.47
CA ASP A 16 21.68 -3.96 4.47
C ASP A 16 21.08 -3.69 3.07
N LEU A 17 20.56 -2.48 2.81
CA LEU A 17 20.05 -2.12 1.49
C LEU A 17 21.20 -2.07 0.47
N ASP A 18 21.24 -3.06 -0.41
CA ASP A 18 22.07 -3.08 -1.61
C ASP A 18 21.26 -2.62 -2.84
N LEU A 19 21.73 -1.57 -3.51
CA LEU A 19 21.11 -1.03 -4.72
C LEU A 19 21.29 -1.93 -5.95
N ASN A 20 22.20 -2.89 -5.92
CA ASN A 20 22.43 -3.84 -7.00
C ASN A 20 21.84 -5.23 -6.71
N SER A 21 21.14 -5.37 -5.59
CA SER A 21 20.48 -6.62 -5.22
C SER A 21 19.13 -6.80 -5.93
N ARG A 22 18.85 -8.05 -6.30
CA ARG A 22 17.56 -8.46 -6.85
C ARG A 22 16.61 -8.84 -5.72
N TYR A 23 15.89 -7.85 -5.19
CA TYR A 23 14.84 -8.10 -4.20
C TYR A 23 13.64 -8.83 -4.80
N VAL A 24 13.32 -9.99 -4.22
CA VAL A 24 12.20 -10.85 -4.59
C VAL A 24 11.03 -10.62 -3.64
N ASN A 25 9.85 -10.30 -4.18
CA ASN A 25 8.59 -10.33 -3.44
C ASN A 25 7.89 -11.66 -3.74
N LYS A 26 7.37 -12.32 -2.69
CA LYS A 26 6.61 -13.58 -2.80
C LYS A 26 5.38 -13.47 -3.70
N ASP A 27 4.84 -12.27 -3.89
CA ASP A 27 3.62 -12.05 -4.67
C ASP A 27 3.87 -11.55 -6.11
N ASP A 28 5.13 -11.34 -6.50
CA ASP A 28 5.47 -10.86 -7.84
C ASP A 28 5.62 -12.05 -8.81
N SER A 29 4.58 -12.30 -9.61
CA SER A 29 4.56 -13.40 -10.60
C SER A 29 5.72 -13.36 -11.60
N ALA A 30 6.30 -12.18 -11.92
CA ALA A 30 7.46 -12.06 -12.80
C ALA A 30 8.77 -12.55 -12.15
N LEU A 31 8.76 -12.73 -10.82
CA LEU A 31 9.87 -13.28 -10.04
C LEU A 31 9.67 -14.77 -9.72
N LEU A 32 8.43 -15.26 -9.69
CA LEU A 32 8.08 -16.67 -9.45
C LEU A 32 8.16 -17.55 -10.70
N LYS A 33 7.69 -17.04 -11.84
CA LYS A 33 7.72 -17.77 -13.13
C LYS A 33 8.47 -16.92 -14.14
N PHE A 34 9.72 -17.31 -14.39
CA PHE A 34 10.58 -16.62 -15.34
C PHE A 34 10.40 -17.20 -16.74
N THR A 35 9.74 -16.44 -17.60
CA THR A 35 9.81 -16.61 -19.05
C THR A 35 10.57 -15.43 -19.62
N PRO A 36 11.80 -15.64 -20.13
CA PRO A 36 12.62 -14.54 -20.63
C PRO A 36 11.92 -13.83 -21.78
N PHE A 37 12.12 -12.52 -21.88
CA PHE A 37 11.73 -11.78 -23.07
C PHE A 37 12.64 -12.18 -24.24
N GLU A 38 12.06 -12.56 -25.36
CA GLU A 38 12.78 -12.83 -26.60
C GLU A 38 12.65 -11.63 -27.54
N LEU A 39 13.76 -10.95 -27.80
CA LEU A 39 13.77 -9.85 -28.76
C LEU A 39 13.68 -10.41 -30.17
N THR A 40 12.69 -9.96 -30.94
CA THR A 40 12.58 -10.23 -32.38
C THR A 40 13.08 -9.04 -33.20
N GLN A 41 13.54 -9.28 -34.43
CA GLN A 41 13.97 -8.21 -35.34
C GLN A 41 12.85 -7.20 -35.58
N GLU A 42 11.61 -7.66 -35.75
CA GLU A 42 10.45 -6.77 -35.94
C GLU A 42 10.22 -5.85 -34.73
N HIS A 43 10.31 -6.40 -33.52
CA HIS A 43 10.21 -5.60 -32.29
C HIS A 43 11.35 -4.59 -32.22
N TRP A 44 12.57 -5.00 -32.54
CA TRP A 44 13.75 -4.13 -32.54
C TRP A 44 13.60 -2.96 -33.52
N ASN A 45 13.20 -3.23 -34.76
CA ASN A 45 13.00 -2.19 -35.79
C ASN A 45 11.95 -1.15 -35.33
N LYS A 46 10.85 -1.60 -34.71
CA LYS A 46 9.84 -0.70 -34.12
C LYS A 46 10.42 0.16 -33.00
N LYS A 47 11.31 -0.39 -32.17
CA LYS A 47 11.98 0.34 -31.09
C LYS A 47 12.97 1.37 -31.62
N VAL A 48 13.80 1.01 -32.61
CA VAL A 48 14.73 1.93 -33.29
C VAL A 48 13.98 3.14 -33.86
N ALA A 49 12.92 2.90 -34.62
CA ALA A 49 12.07 3.98 -35.17
C ALA A 49 11.49 4.87 -34.06
N SER A 50 11.02 4.27 -32.96
CA SER A 50 10.50 5.00 -31.80
C SER A 50 11.57 5.88 -31.12
N TYR A 51 12.80 5.38 -30.95
CA TYR A 51 13.90 6.15 -30.36
C TYR A 51 14.31 7.34 -31.24
N ASN A 52 14.45 7.11 -32.55
CA ASN A 52 14.76 8.17 -33.51
C ASN A 52 13.68 9.27 -33.51
N MET A 53 12.40 8.90 -33.47
CA MET A 53 11.31 9.86 -33.36
C MET A 53 11.38 10.67 -32.05
N GLN A 54 11.64 10.01 -30.92
CA GLN A 54 11.74 10.68 -29.62
C GLN A 54 12.91 11.68 -29.57
N ASP A 55 14.06 11.29 -30.10
CA ASP A 55 15.26 12.12 -30.11
C ASP A 55 15.11 13.30 -31.08
N THR A 56 14.55 13.06 -32.26
CA THR A 56 14.23 14.11 -33.24
C THR A 56 13.28 15.14 -32.64
N LYS A 57 12.18 14.68 -32.00
CA LYS A 57 11.19 15.56 -31.37
C LYS A 57 11.79 16.43 -30.26
N ALA A 58 12.84 15.96 -29.60
CA ALA A 58 13.53 16.68 -28.54
C ALA A 58 14.77 17.46 -29.01
N GLY A 59 15.02 17.52 -30.32
CA GLY A 59 16.17 18.26 -30.88
C GLY A 59 17.54 17.61 -30.64
N ARG A 60 17.58 16.30 -30.36
CA ARG A 60 18.83 15.55 -30.14
C ARG A 60 19.39 15.03 -31.45
N SER A 61 20.71 14.90 -31.53
CA SER A 61 21.37 14.24 -32.67
C SER A 61 20.95 12.77 -32.76
N ILE A 62 20.55 12.34 -33.96
CA ILE A 62 20.24 10.94 -34.28
C ILE A 62 21.34 10.25 -35.10
N LYS A 63 22.45 10.94 -35.38
CA LYS A 63 23.52 10.46 -36.27
C LYS A 63 24.10 9.11 -35.82
N ASP A 64 24.30 8.98 -34.51
CA ASP A 64 24.93 7.82 -33.88
C ASP A 64 23.91 7.00 -33.07
N ASN A 65 22.62 7.18 -33.33
CA ASN A 65 21.58 6.37 -32.70
C ASN A 65 21.72 4.89 -33.09
N VAL A 66 21.21 4.04 -32.21
CA VAL A 66 21.06 2.60 -32.47
C VAL A 66 20.31 2.36 -33.78
N LYS A 67 20.74 1.34 -34.52
CA LYS A 67 20.23 0.98 -35.85
C LYS A 67 19.58 -0.40 -35.85
N GLU A 68 18.82 -0.69 -36.89
CA GLU A 68 18.19 -2.00 -37.11
C GLU A 68 19.24 -3.14 -37.12
N ASP A 69 20.43 -2.87 -37.68
CA ASP A 69 21.55 -3.82 -37.74
C ASP A 69 22.19 -4.10 -36.37
N ASP A 70 21.88 -3.32 -35.34
CA ASP A 70 22.36 -3.56 -33.97
C ASP A 70 21.58 -4.67 -33.25
N TYR A 71 20.63 -5.32 -33.94
CA TYR A 71 19.74 -6.32 -33.37
C TYR A 71 20.46 -7.42 -32.60
N GLU A 72 21.49 -8.04 -33.17
CA GLU A 72 22.18 -9.18 -32.52
C GLU A 72 22.85 -8.76 -31.22
N TYR A 73 23.49 -7.59 -31.23
CA TYR A 73 24.08 -6.99 -30.05
C TYR A 73 23.04 -6.78 -28.95
N PHE A 74 21.90 -6.16 -29.26
CA PHE A 74 20.87 -5.89 -28.27
C PHE A 74 20.12 -7.14 -27.81
N ARG A 75 19.91 -8.12 -28.70
CA ARG A 75 19.32 -9.43 -28.37
C ARG A 75 20.15 -10.14 -27.31
N ASP A 76 21.46 -10.18 -27.48
CA ASP A 76 22.36 -10.94 -26.61
C ASP A 76 22.49 -10.28 -25.23
N ILE A 77 22.63 -8.95 -25.17
CA ILE A 77 22.67 -8.24 -23.87
C ILE A 77 21.32 -8.28 -23.14
N ILE A 78 20.18 -8.28 -23.86
CA ILE A 78 18.84 -8.37 -23.23
C ILE A 78 18.61 -9.77 -22.66
N LYS A 79 19.04 -10.82 -23.36
CA LYS A 79 18.86 -12.22 -22.95
C LYS A 79 19.54 -12.53 -21.60
N GLY A 80 20.76 -12.04 -21.41
CA GLY A 80 21.50 -12.19 -20.15
C GLY A 80 21.31 -11.05 -19.15
N GLY A 81 20.71 -9.93 -19.60
CA GLY A 81 20.66 -8.68 -18.87
C GLY A 81 19.49 -8.55 -17.91
N GLN A 82 19.52 -7.44 -17.19
CA GLN A 82 18.48 -7.01 -16.26
C GLN A 82 18.34 -5.50 -16.30
N CYS A 83 17.22 -5.01 -15.78
CA CYS A 83 16.98 -3.58 -15.65
C CYS A 83 17.97 -2.97 -14.64
N TRP A 84 18.68 -1.92 -15.06
CA TRP A 84 19.65 -1.21 -14.21
C TRP A 84 19.02 -0.57 -12.95
N PHE A 85 17.72 -0.24 -12.99
CA PHE A 85 17.03 0.40 -11.87
C PHE A 85 16.47 -0.58 -10.83
N CYS A 86 15.97 -1.74 -11.27
CA CYS A 86 15.25 -2.67 -10.40
C CYS A 86 15.88 -4.06 -10.28
N GLU A 87 16.96 -4.30 -11.03
CA GLU A 87 17.71 -5.56 -11.07
C GLU A 87 16.85 -6.79 -11.46
N VAL A 88 15.68 -6.55 -12.06
CA VAL A 88 14.79 -7.61 -12.57
C VAL A 88 15.13 -7.92 -14.02
N ARG A 89 15.26 -9.22 -14.32
CA ARG A 89 15.41 -9.73 -15.68
C ARG A 89 14.16 -9.47 -16.52
N PHE A 90 14.36 -9.32 -17.82
CA PHE A 90 13.28 -8.95 -18.72
C PHE A 90 12.34 -10.12 -19.03
N THR A 91 11.04 -9.82 -19.05
CA THR A 91 9.96 -10.76 -19.39
C THR A 91 8.93 -10.04 -20.26
N ASN A 92 7.98 -10.76 -20.84
CA ASN A 92 6.90 -10.13 -21.61
C ASN A 92 6.03 -9.16 -20.78
N LYS A 93 5.97 -9.32 -19.45
CA LYS A 93 5.29 -8.39 -18.53
C LYS A 93 6.15 -7.20 -18.13
N ASN A 94 7.46 -7.30 -18.34
CA ASN A 94 8.45 -6.29 -17.98
C ASN A 94 9.43 -6.10 -19.16
N PRO A 95 8.96 -5.58 -20.30
CA PRO A 95 9.74 -5.54 -21.52
C PRO A 95 10.93 -4.59 -21.38
N PRO A 96 12.06 -4.92 -22.03
CA PRO A 96 13.25 -4.09 -22.03
C PRO A 96 13.05 -2.82 -22.86
N THR A 97 13.71 -1.75 -22.44
CA THR A 97 13.86 -0.49 -23.13
C THR A 97 15.30 0.01 -22.96
N LEU A 98 15.68 1.00 -23.76
CA LEU A 98 16.95 1.69 -23.65
C LEU A 98 16.69 3.00 -22.92
N ASP A 99 17.21 3.12 -21.69
CA ASP A 99 17.24 4.37 -20.95
C ASP A 99 18.52 5.12 -21.30
N ARG A 100 18.40 6.42 -21.57
CA ARG A 100 19.55 7.26 -21.88
C ARG A 100 20.33 7.58 -20.60
N ILE A 101 21.63 7.35 -20.60
CA ILE A 101 22.54 7.72 -19.51
C ILE A 101 22.53 9.24 -19.36
N ASP A 102 22.82 9.96 -20.45
CA ASP A 102 22.63 11.40 -20.55
C ASP A 102 21.40 11.72 -21.41
N ASN A 103 20.42 12.40 -20.80
CA ASN A 103 19.18 12.81 -21.45
C ASN A 103 19.33 13.99 -22.43
N SER A 104 20.48 14.64 -22.48
CA SER A 104 20.81 15.64 -23.49
C SER A 104 21.26 15.02 -24.82
N LEU A 105 21.70 13.76 -24.80
CA LEU A 105 22.22 13.01 -25.95
C LEU A 105 21.21 11.98 -26.48
N GLY A 106 21.34 11.59 -27.75
CA GLY A 106 20.49 10.57 -28.37
C GLY A 106 20.75 9.14 -27.87
N HIS A 107 19.99 8.17 -28.36
CA HIS A 107 20.15 6.75 -28.04
C HIS A 107 21.31 6.10 -28.80
N SER A 108 22.55 6.51 -28.56
CA SER A 108 23.74 5.81 -29.07
C SER A 108 24.10 4.60 -28.20
N LYS A 109 24.84 3.62 -28.74
CA LYS A 109 25.27 2.43 -27.98
C LYS A 109 26.02 2.76 -26.68
N SER A 110 26.79 3.85 -26.66
CA SER A 110 27.55 4.30 -25.49
C SER A 110 26.74 5.15 -24.50
N ASN A 111 25.55 5.63 -24.91
CA ASN A 111 24.68 6.48 -24.09
C ASN A 111 23.41 5.77 -23.61
N VAL A 112 23.33 4.44 -23.72
CA VAL A 112 22.15 3.69 -23.31
C VAL A 112 22.48 2.63 -22.27
N GLN A 113 21.53 2.39 -21.38
CA GLN A 113 21.52 1.28 -20.44
C GLN A 113 20.17 0.55 -20.50
N LEU A 114 20.17 -0.73 -20.16
CA LEU A 114 18.94 -1.53 -20.15
C LEU A 114 18.05 -1.10 -18.97
N ALA A 115 16.81 -0.73 -19.28
CA ALA A 115 15.80 -0.41 -18.27
C ALA A 115 14.47 -1.05 -18.66
N CYS A 116 13.69 -1.51 -17.70
CA CYS A 116 12.33 -1.93 -18.03
C CYS A 116 11.44 -0.70 -18.28
N GLN A 117 10.37 -0.89 -19.04
CA GLN A 117 9.47 0.20 -19.41
C GLN A 117 8.96 1.00 -18.19
N TRP A 118 8.57 0.32 -17.12
CA TRP A 118 8.09 0.98 -15.90
C TRP A 118 9.19 1.84 -15.26
N CYS A 119 10.41 1.31 -15.12
CA CYS A 119 11.52 2.06 -14.52
C CYS A 119 11.93 3.24 -15.38
N ASN A 120 12.01 3.09 -16.71
CA ASN A 120 12.37 4.16 -17.62
C ASN A 120 11.35 5.32 -17.57
N VAL A 121 10.05 5.00 -17.56
CA VAL A 121 8.98 6.00 -17.35
C VAL A 121 9.11 6.67 -15.97
N LYS A 122 9.45 5.91 -14.92
CA LYS A 122 9.69 6.48 -13.58
C LYS A 122 10.98 7.30 -13.50
N ARG A 123 12.00 7.03 -14.31
CA ARG A 123 13.16 7.91 -14.45
C ARG A 123 12.71 9.22 -15.12
N GLY A 124 12.19 9.16 -16.34
CA GLY A 124 11.85 10.36 -17.11
C GLY A 124 13.07 11.27 -17.31
N ASN A 125 13.04 12.49 -16.77
CA ASN A 125 14.18 13.42 -16.77
C ASN A 125 14.89 13.54 -15.40
N ARG A 126 14.54 12.69 -14.44
CA ARG A 126 15.12 12.73 -13.09
C ARG A 126 16.51 12.09 -13.06
N ASP A 127 17.23 12.39 -11.99
CA ASP A 127 18.54 11.80 -11.71
C ASP A 127 18.45 10.26 -11.66
N PRO A 128 19.33 9.54 -12.38
CA PRO A 128 19.24 8.09 -12.48
C PRO A 128 19.57 7.39 -11.15
N PHE A 129 20.51 7.92 -10.36
CA PHE A 129 20.93 7.30 -9.09
C PHE A 129 19.89 7.50 -8.00
N ILE A 130 19.29 8.69 -7.89
CA ILE A 130 18.18 8.96 -6.98
C ILE A 130 16.98 8.06 -7.36
N THR A 131 16.69 7.95 -8.66
CA THR A 131 15.59 7.09 -9.15
C THR A 131 15.85 5.62 -8.81
N LYS A 132 17.08 5.11 -9.06
CA LYS A 132 17.49 3.75 -8.69
C LYS A 132 17.34 3.53 -7.19
N GLY A 133 17.80 4.48 -6.38
CA GLY A 133 17.64 4.47 -4.92
C GLY A 133 16.19 4.30 -4.48
N LEU A 134 15.28 5.11 -5.00
CA LEU A 134 13.85 5.04 -4.65
C LEU A 134 13.19 3.73 -5.11
N ILE A 135 13.54 3.24 -6.30
CA ILE A 135 13.01 1.99 -6.84
C ILE A 135 13.50 0.80 -6.00
N GLN A 136 14.80 0.73 -5.72
CA GLN A 136 15.38 -0.34 -4.92
C GLN A 136 14.91 -0.30 -3.47
N LEU A 137 14.75 0.89 -2.88
CA LEU A 137 14.15 1.05 -1.56
C LEU A 137 12.73 0.48 -1.53
N LYS A 138 11.89 0.83 -2.51
CA LYS A 138 10.54 0.25 -2.62
C LYS A 138 10.57 -1.28 -2.72
N ARG A 139 11.47 -1.84 -3.53
CA ARG A 139 11.59 -3.30 -3.68
C ARG A 139 12.10 -3.98 -2.41
N TYR A 140 13.08 -3.39 -1.73
CA TYR A 140 13.60 -3.84 -0.45
C TYR A 140 12.46 -3.93 0.57
N TYR A 141 11.68 -2.86 0.73
CA TYR A 141 10.55 -2.82 1.66
C TYR A 141 9.53 -3.92 1.37
N LEU A 142 9.15 -4.10 0.11
CA LEU A 142 8.24 -5.16 -0.32
C LEU A 142 8.81 -6.56 -0.02
N SER A 143 10.10 -6.79 -0.28
CA SER A 143 10.73 -8.10 -0.05
C SER A 143 10.87 -8.47 1.43
N LYS A 144 11.02 -7.46 2.29
CA LYS A 144 11.15 -7.62 3.75
C LYS A 144 9.80 -7.52 4.48
N GLY A 145 8.72 -7.19 3.78
CA GLY A 145 7.40 -6.96 4.37
C GLY A 145 7.33 -5.73 5.28
N LEU A 146 8.13 -4.70 4.98
CA LEU A 146 8.20 -3.47 5.77
C LEU A 146 7.04 -2.52 5.43
N PRO A 147 6.54 -1.74 6.41
CA PRO A 147 5.52 -0.73 6.17
C PRO A 147 6.05 0.36 5.23
N MET A 148 5.22 0.76 4.26
CA MET A 148 5.57 1.77 3.26
C MET A 148 4.67 3.01 3.37
N PRO A 149 5.14 4.20 2.98
CA PRO A 149 4.29 5.36 2.78
C PRO A 149 3.24 5.07 1.71
N LEU A 150 2.03 5.58 1.91
CA LEU A 150 0.99 5.60 0.88
C LEU A 150 1.45 6.53 -0.25
N THR A 151 1.53 5.99 -1.47
CA THR A 151 1.94 6.75 -2.66
C THR A 151 0.76 7.23 -3.50
N ASP A 152 -0.46 6.92 -3.09
CA ASP A 152 -1.70 7.29 -3.77
C ASP A 152 -2.57 8.15 -2.85
N GLU A 153 -2.90 9.35 -3.34
CA GLU A 153 -3.64 10.36 -2.58
C GLU A 153 -5.09 9.93 -2.31
N GLU A 154 -5.73 9.25 -3.27
CA GLU A 154 -7.10 8.77 -3.10
C GLU A 154 -7.16 7.65 -2.04
N THR A 155 -6.22 6.71 -2.06
CA THR A 155 -6.05 5.69 -1.01
C THR A 155 -5.81 6.36 0.34
N TYR A 156 -4.95 7.39 0.39
CA TYR A 156 -4.78 8.17 1.61
C TYR A 156 -6.10 8.76 2.11
N HIS A 157 -6.90 9.40 1.25
CA HIS A 157 -8.18 9.97 1.64
C HIS A 157 -9.26 8.93 2.00
N LYS A 158 -9.21 7.72 1.45
CA LYS A 158 -10.08 6.60 1.88
C LYS A 158 -9.68 6.02 3.24
N LEU A 159 -8.38 5.99 3.54
CA LEU A 159 -7.86 5.48 4.81
C LEU A 159 -7.99 6.50 5.94
N ARG A 160 -7.71 7.78 5.65
CA ARG A 160 -7.59 8.87 6.62
C ARG A 160 -8.77 9.05 7.58
N PRO A 161 -10.05 8.88 7.17
CA PRO A 161 -11.20 8.99 8.08
C PRO A 161 -11.18 7.96 9.21
N ASN A 162 -10.55 6.81 8.98
CA ASN A 162 -10.44 5.73 9.96
C ASN A 162 -9.16 5.84 10.81
N ILE A 163 -8.25 6.76 10.47
CA ILE A 163 -7.03 7.02 11.25
C ILE A 163 -7.38 8.02 12.35
N THR A 164 -7.45 7.52 13.57
CA THR A 164 -7.57 8.31 14.80
C THR A 164 -6.23 8.30 15.54
N GLY A 165 -5.87 9.43 16.16
CA GLY A 165 -4.71 9.50 17.03
C GLY A 165 -4.92 8.72 18.32
N GLY A 166 -3.92 8.69 19.19
CA GLY A 166 -4.11 8.22 20.56
C GLY A 166 -5.26 8.97 21.23
N LEU A 167 -6.16 8.23 21.87
CA LEU A 167 -7.31 8.81 22.56
C LEU A 167 -6.81 9.58 23.79
N ALA A 168 -6.65 10.90 23.65
CA ALA A 168 -6.34 11.79 24.76
C ALA A 168 -7.63 12.48 25.22
N ASN A 169 -8.44 11.75 25.98
CA ASN A 169 -9.65 12.31 26.56
C ASN A 169 -9.39 12.73 28.00
N ALA A 170 -9.26 14.04 28.24
CA ALA A 170 -9.41 14.62 29.57
C ALA A 170 -10.91 14.76 29.84
N PHE A 171 -11.52 13.74 30.46
CA PHE A 171 -12.89 13.88 30.92
C PHE A 171 -12.90 14.75 32.18
N HIS A 172 -13.56 15.90 32.15
CA HIS A 172 -13.97 16.64 33.35
C HIS A 172 -15.11 15.91 34.09
N ARG A 173 -15.06 14.57 34.10
CA ARG A 173 -16.02 13.73 34.81
C ARG A 173 -15.52 13.54 36.23
N TYR A 174 -16.18 14.22 37.15
CA TYR A 174 -16.00 14.02 38.57
C TYR A 174 -16.86 12.83 38.99
N ASN A 175 -16.23 11.66 39.14
CA ASN A 175 -16.88 10.49 39.68
C ASN A 175 -16.48 10.38 41.16
N VAL A 176 -17.48 10.28 42.03
CA VAL A 176 -17.31 10.08 43.46
C VAL A 176 -17.70 8.66 43.82
N LYS A 177 -16.80 8.01 44.56
CA LYS A 177 -17.02 6.67 45.09
C LYS A 177 -18.28 6.65 45.95
N ASP A 178 -19.09 5.61 45.77
CA ASP A 178 -20.33 5.37 46.52
C ASP A 178 -21.43 6.42 46.32
N GLU A 179 -21.25 7.36 45.37
CA GLU A 179 -22.24 8.40 45.04
C GLU A 179 -22.60 8.42 43.54
N THR A 180 -21.62 8.22 42.65
CA THR A 180 -21.86 8.32 41.20
C THR A 180 -22.49 7.05 40.65
N HIS A 181 -23.71 7.16 40.11
CA HIS A 181 -24.42 6.08 39.43
C HIS A 181 -23.86 5.82 38.02
N ILE A 182 -23.96 4.57 37.56
CA ILE A 182 -23.70 4.20 36.17
C ILE A 182 -24.91 4.61 35.33
N ASN A 183 -24.72 5.42 34.29
CA ASN A 183 -25.80 5.88 33.41
C ASN A 183 -25.89 5.09 32.10
N LYS A 184 -27.08 5.10 31.47
CA LYS A 184 -27.34 4.61 30.10
C LYS A 184 -28.16 5.61 29.30
N LEU A 185 -28.14 5.49 27.97
CA LEU A 185 -28.97 6.28 27.05
C LEU A 185 -30.16 5.47 26.53
N LYS A 186 -31.29 6.13 26.27
CA LYS A 186 -32.46 5.59 25.56
C LYS A 186 -33.05 6.63 24.59
N PHE A 187 -33.70 6.16 23.51
CA PHE A 187 -34.45 7.02 22.61
C PHE A 187 -35.91 7.14 23.08
N GLU A 188 -36.38 8.36 23.29
CA GLU A 188 -37.78 8.64 23.64
C GLU A 188 -38.33 9.75 22.76
N GLY A 189 -39.33 9.42 21.93
CA GLY A 189 -39.92 10.35 20.98
C GLY A 189 -38.93 10.78 19.89
N GLN A 190 -38.43 12.01 19.98
CA GLN A 190 -37.38 12.56 19.09
C GLN A 190 -36.05 12.84 19.84
N TYR A 191 -35.94 12.47 21.12
CA TYR A 191 -34.82 12.84 21.98
C TYR A 191 -34.02 11.63 22.46
N VAL A 192 -32.72 11.84 22.72
CA VAL A 192 -31.85 10.90 23.43
C VAL A 192 -31.79 11.31 24.90
N VAL A 193 -32.25 10.45 25.79
CA VAL A 193 -32.35 10.71 27.24
C VAL A 193 -31.34 9.85 27.99
N SER A 194 -30.59 10.45 28.92
CA SER A 194 -29.73 9.75 29.87
C SER A 194 -30.51 9.41 31.14
N TYR A 195 -30.35 8.18 31.65
CA TYR A 195 -30.95 7.73 32.90
C TYR A 195 -29.95 6.91 33.72
N ASP A 196 -30.11 6.95 35.04
CA ASP A 196 -29.24 6.23 35.98
C ASP A 196 -29.70 4.79 36.17
N LEU A 197 -28.74 3.89 36.40
CA LEU A 197 -28.97 2.54 36.86
C LEU A 197 -28.80 2.48 38.38
N ASP A 198 -29.30 1.40 39.00
CA ASP A 198 -29.14 1.14 40.43
C ASP A 198 -27.68 0.79 40.85
N HIS A 199 -26.75 0.77 39.89
CA HIS A 199 -25.34 0.46 40.12
C HIS A 199 -24.53 1.73 40.42
N ILE A 200 -23.83 1.72 41.56
CA ILE A 200 -23.00 2.84 42.03
C ILE A 200 -21.51 2.49 41.87
N MET A 201 -20.70 3.45 41.43
CA MET A 201 -19.26 3.28 41.28
C MET A 201 -18.55 3.21 42.64
N THR A 202 -17.85 2.12 42.92
CA THR A 202 -17.15 1.91 44.23
C THR A 202 -15.63 2.07 44.16
N HIS A 203 -15.02 1.97 42.97
CA HIS A 203 -13.58 2.03 42.76
C HIS A 203 -13.24 2.64 41.40
N VAL A 204 -12.13 3.39 41.32
CA VAL A 204 -11.57 3.92 40.06
C VAL A 204 -10.10 3.49 39.97
N CYS A 205 -9.71 2.85 38.87
CA CYS A 205 -8.34 2.40 38.64
C CYS A 205 -7.87 2.83 37.24
N GLY A 206 -6.64 3.34 37.14
CA GLY A 206 -6.00 3.70 35.88
C GLY A 206 -4.83 2.77 35.58
N TYR A 207 -4.80 2.22 34.36
CA TYR A 207 -3.67 1.45 33.84
C TYR A 207 -3.07 2.17 32.64
N ASP A 208 -1.74 2.26 32.59
CA ASP A 208 -1.01 2.80 31.43
C ASP A 208 -0.17 1.71 30.78
N PHE A 209 -0.05 1.74 29.45
CA PHE A 209 0.59 0.70 28.66
C PHE A 209 2.07 1.01 28.40
N ASN A 210 2.96 0.13 28.83
CA ASN A 210 4.36 0.16 28.39
C ASN A 210 4.45 -0.19 26.89
N SER A 211 5.02 0.71 26.08
CA SER A 211 5.29 0.49 24.65
C SER A 211 4.04 0.18 23.81
N LEU A 212 3.00 1.01 23.94
CA LEU A 212 1.71 0.87 23.24
C LEU A 212 1.85 0.55 21.74
N TYR A 213 2.60 1.34 20.97
CA TYR A 213 2.73 1.13 19.51
C TYR A 213 3.54 -0.12 19.14
N PRO A 214 4.75 -0.38 19.69
CA PRO A 214 5.46 -1.64 19.45
C PRO A 214 4.66 -2.89 19.84
N SER A 215 3.89 -2.82 20.93
CA SER A 215 3.02 -3.93 21.36
C SER A 215 1.94 -4.22 20.31
N VAL A 216 1.29 -3.18 19.75
CA VAL A 216 0.34 -3.33 18.63
C VAL A 216 1.01 -3.93 17.38
N MET A 217 2.26 -3.56 17.11
CA MET A 217 3.02 -4.05 15.93
C MET A 217 3.57 -5.48 16.10
N SER A 218 3.57 -6.04 17.32
CA SER A 218 4.13 -7.37 17.61
C SER A 218 3.32 -8.53 17.04
N GLY A 219 2.09 -8.26 16.55
CA GLY A 219 1.19 -9.30 16.03
C GLY A 219 0.67 -10.25 17.12
N ILE A 220 0.75 -9.86 18.40
CA ILE A 220 0.14 -10.59 19.52
C ILE A 220 -1.36 -10.72 19.26
N PRO A 221 -1.91 -11.95 19.37
CA PRO A 221 -3.33 -12.16 19.17
C PRO A 221 -4.15 -11.54 20.31
N HIS A 222 -5.29 -10.98 19.97
CA HIS A 222 -6.26 -10.39 20.87
C HIS A 222 -7.67 -10.90 20.55
N ASP A 223 -8.38 -11.38 21.57
CA ASP A 223 -9.66 -12.06 21.39
C ASP A 223 -10.78 -11.22 20.77
N PHE A 224 -10.72 -9.89 20.88
CA PHE A 224 -11.72 -9.02 20.26
C PHE A 224 -11.58 -8.93 18.73
N ILE A 225 -10.43 -9.32 18.16
CA ILE A 225 -10.15 -9.20 16.72
C ILE A 225 -10.56 -10.48 15.98
N LYS A 226 -11.84 -10.59 15.62
CA LYS A 226 -12.36 -11.85 15.05
C LYS A 226 -11.94 -12.11 13.60
N TYR A 227 -11.65 -11.07 12.82
CA TYR A 227 -11.60 -11.13 11.34
C TYR A 227 -10.22 -11.44 10.75
N THR A 228 -9.19 -11.48 11.59
CA THR A 228 -7.79 -11.56 11.17
C THR A 228 -7.01 -12.53 12.06
N GLY A 229 -7.66 -13.62 12.47
CA GLY A 229 -7.05 -14.63 13.35
C GLY A 229 -6.57 -14.04 14.68
N LYS A 230 -7.33 -13.08 15.23
CA LYS A 230 -7.00 -12.36 16.46
C LYS A 230 -5.85 -11.35 16.32
N ARG A 231 -5.26 -11.11 15.14
CA ARG A 231 -4.06 -10.27 15.02
C ARG A 231 -4.33 -8.92 14.37
N ILE A 232 -3.63 -7.89 14.83
CA ILE A 232 -3.60 -6.59 14.14
C ILE A 232 -2.62 -6.72 12.97
N TYR A 233 -3.09 -6.36 11.77
CA TYR A 233 -2.25 -6.26 10.59
C TYR A 233 -1.94 -4.79 10.33
N MET A 234 -0.69 -4.50 9.97
CA MET A 234 -0.33 -3.18 9.47
C MET A 234 -0.64 -3.10 7.98
N PRO A 235 -1.23 -2.00 7.50
CA PRO A 235 -1.40 -1.79 6.08
C PRO A 235 -0.02 -1.74 5.41
N GLY A 236 0.19 -2.62 4.42
CA GLY A 236 1.40 -2.64 3.60
C GLY A 236 1.24 -1.74 2.38
N TYR A 237 0.53 -2.24 1.37
CA TYR A 237 0.24 -1.53 0.12
C TYR A 237 -1.13 -1.95 -0.44
N GLU A 238 -1.69 -1.10 -1.29
CA GLU A 238 -2.96 -1.39 -2.01
C GLU A 238 -2.70 -2.47 -3.07
N LEU A 239 -3.46 -3.57 -3.02
CA LEU A 239 -3.40 -4.63 -4.02
C LEU A 239 -4.27 -4.33 -5.23
N ASP A 240 -5.48 -3.82 -4.99
CA ASP A 240 -6.47 -3.55 -6.02
C ASP A 240 -7.51 -2.52 -5.52
N ARG A 241 -8.21 -1.88 -6.45
CA ARG A 241 -9.29 -0.92 -6.20
C ARG A 241 -10.51 -1.24 -7.05
N ILE A 242 -11.64 -1.48 -6.38
CA ILE A 242 -12.91 -1.81 -7.02
C ILE A 242 -13.87 -0.63 -6.86
N GLU A 243 -14.10 0.09 -7.95
CA GLU A 243 -15.16 1.09 -8.08
C GLU A 243 -16.40 0.36 -8.59
N CYS A 244 -17.35 0.06 -7.70
CA CYS A 244 -18.53 -0.77 -7.99
C CYS A 244 -19.54 -0.06 -8.93
N GLU A 245 -19.11 0.30 -10.14
CA GLU A 245 -19.90 1.00 -11.16
C GLU A 245 -20.86 0.06 -11.89
N THR A 246 -20.45 -1.21 -12.04
CA THR A 246 -21.24 -2.27 -12.68
C THR A 246 -21.70 -3.32 -11.67
N ASP A 247 -22.78 -4.05 -12.00
CA ASP A 247 -23.26 -5.16 -11.16
C ASP A 247 -22.22 -6.27 -11.02
N ILE A 248 -21.39 -6.49 -12.04
CA ILE A 248 -20.30 -7.47 -11.99
C ILE A 248 -19.25 -7.06 -10.94
N GLN A 249 -18.80 -5.80 -10.96
CA GLN A 249 -17.86 -5.28 -9.96
C GLN A 249 -18.47 -5.29 -8.56
N LYS A 250 -19.75 -4.94 -8.43
CA LYS A 250 -20.47 -4.99 -7.17
C LYS A 250 -20.54 -6.42 -6.61
N HIS A 251 -20.85 -7.40 -7.45
CA HIS A 251 -20.90 -8.80 -7.06
C HIS A 251 -19.50 -9.31 -6.66
N PHE A 252 -18.46 -8.92 -7.41
CA PHE A 252 -17.08 -9.24 -7.07
C PHE A 252 -16.67 -8.65 -5.71
N GLY A 253 -16.97 -7.37 -5.45
CA GLY A 253 -16.73 -6.73 -4.16
C GLY A 253 -17.50 -7.40 -3.01
N LEU A 254 -18.77 -7.78 -3.24
CA LEU A 254 -19.57 -8.52 -2.26
C LEU A 254 -18.99 -9.90 -1.95
N ASN A 255 -18.41 -10.60 -2.93
CA ASN A 255 -17.77 -11.90 -2.72
C ASN A 255 -16.52 -11.77 -1.83
N ILE A 256 -15.77 -10.68 -1.95
CA ILE A 256 -14.64 -10.36 -1.05
C ILE A 256 -15.17 -10.08 0.36
N ILE A 257 -16.18 -9.22 0.48
CA ILE A 257 -16.77 -8.81 1.78
C ILE A 257 -17.37 -10.01 2.53
N ASN A 258 -18.06 -10.90 1.81
CA ASN A 258 -18.80 -12.02 2.35
C ASN A 258 -17.99 -13.32 2.39
N ASN A 259 -16.68 -13.28 2.10
CA ASN A 259 -15.85 -14.47 2.12
C ASN A 259 -15.90 -15.14 3.51
N PRO A 260 -16.40 -16.38 3.63
CA PRO A 260 -16.60 -17.03 4.93
C PRO A 260 -15.29 -17.33 5.67
N LEU A 261 -14.18 -17.44 4.93
CA LEU A 261 -12.86 -17.71 5.50
C LEU A 261 -12.34 -16.57 6.38
N ARG A 262 -12.92 -15.36 6.29
CA ARG A 262 -12.55 -14.21 7.14
C ARG A 262 -12.82 -14.44 8.63
N PHE A 263 -13.62 -15.45 8.98
CA PHE A 263 -13.92 -15.84 10.35
C PHE A 263 -13.29 -17.19 10.74
N SER A 264 -12.41 -17.73 9.90
CA SER A 264 -11.75 -18.99 10.20
C SER A 264 -10.81 -18.83 11.41
N ASN A 265 -10.68 -19.90 12.18
CA ASN A 265 -9.66 -20.01 13.23
C ASN A 265 -8.35 -20.64 12.71
N LYS A 266 -8.32 -21.10 11.45
CA LYS A 266 -7.14 -21.70 10.83
C LYS A 266 -6.34 -20.65 10.09
N LYS A 267 -5.09 -20.47 10.51
CA LYS A 267 -4.17 -19.52 9.88
C LYS A 267 -4.03 -19.72 8.36
N SER A 268 -3.96 -20.96 7.88
CA SER A 268 -3.84 -21.28 6.45
C SER A 268 -5.05 -20.88 5.60
N GLU A 269 -6.22 -20.69 6.21
CA GLU A 269 -7.42 -20.19 5.55
C GLU A 269 -7.47 -18.66 5.61
N ILE A 270 -7.12 -18.08 6.76
CA ILE A 270 -7.03 -16.62 6.96
C ILE A 270 -5.99 -15.99 6.02
N ASP A 271 -4.82 -16.62 5.88
CA ASP A 271 -3.73 -16.14 5.02
C ASP A 271 -4.12 -16.10 3.53
N LYS A 272 -5.26 -16.70 3.13
CA LYS A 272 -5.82 -16.62 1.78
C LYS A 272 -6.84 -15.49 1.61
N VAL A 273 -7.22 -14.81 2.69
CA VAL A 273 -8.20 -13.73 2.69
C VAL A 273 -7.48 -12.39 2.64
N THR A 274 -7.79 -11.59 1.62
CA THR A 274 -7.26 -10.23 1.51
C THR A 274 -7.94 -9.31 2.51
N VAL A 275 -7.14 -8.54 3.26
CA VAL A 275 -7.66 -7.45 4.10
C VAL A 275 -8.14 -6.32 3.19
N PHE A 276 -9.36 -5.83 3.40
CA PHE A 276 -9.98 -4.81 2.57
C PHE A 276 -10.60 -3.68 3.40
N ILE A 277 -10.84 -2.55 2.74
CA ILE A 277 -11.68 -1.47 3.25
C ILE A 277 -12.78 -1.24 2.24
N ALA A 278 -14.01 -1.16 2.74
CA ALA A 278 -15.19 -0.98 1.91
C ALA A 278 -16.00 0.22 2.41
N GLU A 279 -16.39 1.11 1.49
CA GLU A 279 -17.40 2.11 1.75
C GLU A 279 -18.77 1.53 1.42
N VAL A 280 -19.61 1.36 2.44
CA VAL A 280 -20.97 0.83 2.28
C VAL A 280 -22.02 1.87 2.68
N LYS A 281 -23.09 1.97 1.89
CA LYS A 281 -24.30 2.70 2.29
C LYS A 281 -25.14 1.77 3.16
N GLY A 282 -25.05 1.94 4.48
CA GLY A 282 -25.86 1.20 5.44
C GLY A 282 -27.13 1.96 5.80
N HIS A 283 -28.18 1.21 6.12
CA HIS A 283 -29.41 1.70 6.75
C HIS A 283 -29.61 0.89 8.03
N ILE A 284 -29.71 1.56 9.17
CA ILE A 284 -30.17 0.92 10.42
C ILE A 284 -31.68 1.04 10.41
N ASP A 285 -32.34 -0.11 10.35
CA ASP A 285 -33.79 -0.19 10.43
C ASP A 285 -34.26 0.36 11.78
N TYR A 286 -35.33 1.15 11.78
CA TYR A 286 -35.71 1.96 12.95
C TYR A 286 -35.96 1.09 14.21
N LYS A 287 -36.46 -0.13 14.01
CA LYS A 287 -36.68 -1.12 15.08
C LYS A 287 -35.43 -1.52 15.86
N TYR A 288 -34.24 -1.38 15.27
CA TYR A 288 -32.96 -1.73 15.91
C TYR A 288 -32.22 -0.50 16.46
N ILE A 289 -32.78 0.70 16.38
CA ILE A 289 -32.07 1.94 16.74
C ILE A 289 -31.60 1.95 18.21
N ASN A 290 -32.41 1.41 19.12
CA ASN A 290 -32.09 1.31 20.55
C ASN A 290 -31.01 0.27 20.85
N ASP A 291 -30.86 -0.78 20.03
CA ASP A 291 -29.81 -1.80 20.20
C ASP A 291 -28.41 -1.21 19.95
N TYR A 292 -28.35 -0.17 19.11
CA TYR A 292 -27.10 0.46 18.68
C TYR A 292 -26.95 1.91 19.17
N ILE A 293 -27.89 2.43 19.97
CA ILE A 293 -27.87 3.84 20.43
C ILE A 293 -26.70 4.15 21.37
N ASN A 294 -26.24 3.15 22.12
CA ASN A 294 -25.10 3.26 23.04
C ASN A 294 -23.77 2.93 22.36
N CYS A 295 -23.79 2.46 21.11
CA CYS A 295 -22.60 2.43 20.28
C CYS A 295 -22.43 3.84 19.71
N PRO A 296 -21.47 4.65 20.20
CA PRO A 296 -21.17 5.90 19.51
C PRO A 296 -20.94 5.57 18.04
N PRO A 297 -21.49 6.34 17.09
CA PRO A 297 -21.40 6.01 15.68
C PRO A 297 -19.94 5.82 15.33
N ILE A 298 -19.58 4.57 15.04
CA ILE A 298 -18.25 4.19 14.58
C ILE A 298 -18.14 4.82 13.18
N ILE A 299 -17.64 6.06 13.16
CA ILE A 299 -17.19 6.79 11.99
C ILE A 299 -18.35 7.27 11.09
N ARG A 300 -18.68 8.58 11.14
CA ARG A 300 -19.02 9.35 9.93
C ARG A 300 -19.02 10.87 10.14
N LYS A 301 -18.44 11.53 9.14
CA LYS A 301 -18.50 12.96 8.83
C LYS A 301 -19.96 13.34 8.58
N TYR A 302 -20.58 14.05 9.51
CA TYR A 302 -21.90 14.62 9.30
C TYR A 302 -21.79 15.76 8.27
N ARG A 303 -22.49 15.64 7.15
CA ARG A 303 -22.93 16.82 6.37
C ARG A 303 -24.41 16.98 6.69
N TYR A 304 -24.73 17.95 7.53
CA TYR A 304 -26.10 18.42 7.66
C TYR A 304 -26.46 19.15 6.37
N LYS A 305 -27.66 18.89 5.84
CA LYS A 305 -28.29 19.74 4.83
C LYS A 305 -28.88 20.96 5.53
#